data_AF-A0A6H0JIN3-F1
#
_entry.id   AF-A0A6H0JIN3-F1
#
_cell.length_a   1.000
_cell.length_b   1.000
_cell.length_c   1.000
_cell.angle_alpha   90.00
_cell.angle_beta   90.00
_cell.angle_gamma   90.00
#
_symmetry.space_group_name_H-M   'P 1'
#
loop_
_entity.id
_entity.type
_entity.pdbx_description
1 polymer ?
#
loop_
_entity_poly.entity_id
_entity_poly.type
_entity_poly.pdbx_seq_one_letter_code
_entity_poly.pdbx_strand_id
1 'polypeptide(L)'
;MNKEEIINNWLSDLSGGQWQLLNGQCNLVGEDGMHYATIFNYESRMVVMFPLSPAKQPEGGISPSKLLALNSHPDVVGIASFSLAADNATVVLNFALPDDSVVNSDLNVFWQNALSLRSALFDVITESTAG
;
A
#
# COMPACT_ATOMS: atom_id res chain seq x y z
N MET A 1 -1.96 19.17 -16.24
CA MET A 1 -2.66 17.93 -15.88
C MET A 1 -3.03 18.03 -14.42
N ASN A 2 -4.30 17.84 -14.05
CA ASN A 2 -4.72 17.83 -12.64
C ASN A 2 -4.24 16.51 -12.00
N LYS A 3 -3.79 16.50 -10.74
CA LYS A 3 -3.31 15.31 -10.01
C LYS A 3 -4.23 14.09 -10.20
N GLU A 4 -5.53 14.29 -10.08
CA GLU A 4 -6.52 13.22 -10.27
C GLU A 4 -6.49 12.61 -11.68
N GLU A 5 -6.30 13.45 -12.71
CA GLU A 5 -6.15 13.03 -14.10
C GLU A 5 -4.87 12.20 -14.30
N ILE A 6 -3.77 12.60 -13.65
CA ILE A 6 -2.51 11.84 -13.66
C ILE A 6 -2.74 10.44 -13.07
N ILE A 7 -3.39 10.38 -11.91
CA ILE A 7 -3.66 9.11 -11.21
C ILE A 7 -4.61 8.24 -12.03
N ASN A 8 -5.68 8.81 -12.59
CA ASN A 8 -6.64 8.05 -13.39
C ASN A 8 -6.04 7.52 -14.70
N ASN A 9 -5.20 8.31 -15.38
CA ASN A 9 -4.50 7.83 -16.57
C ASN A 9 -3.58 6.67 -16.21
N TRP A 10 -2.79 6.82 -15.13
CA TRP A 10 -1.92 5.75 -14.65
C TRP A 10 -2.70 4.47 -14.25
N LEU A 11 -3.83 4.61 -13.55
CA LEU A 11 -4.67 3.47 -13.17
C LEU A 11 -5.32 2.78 -14.37
N SER A 12 -5.78 3.57 -15.33
CA SER A 12 -6.32 3.07 -16.58
C SER A 12 -5.26 2.27 -17.34
N ASP A 13 -4.04 2.81 -17.46
CA ASP A 13 -2.94 2.14 -18.14
C ASP A 13 -2.53 0.83 -17.46
N LEU A 14 -2.48 0.81 -16.12
CA LEU A 14 -2.14 -0.40 -15.34
C LEU A 14 -3.18 -1.52 -15.48
N SER A 15 -4.44 -1.18 -15.69
CA SER A 15 -5.57 -2.12 -15.62
C SER A 15 -6.24 -2.41 -16.96
N GLY A 16 -5.76 -1.81 -18.05
CA GLY A 16 -6.46 -1.86 -19.33
C GLY A 16 -7.82 -1.13 -19.31
N GLY A 17 -7.93 -0.07 -18.52
CA GLY A 17 -9.10 0.81 -18.44
C GLY A 17 -10.14 0.45 -17.37
N GLN A 18 -9.84 -0.49 -16.46
CA GLN A 18 -10.79 -0.94 -15.44
C GLN A 18 -10.74 -0.12 -14.15
N TRP A 19 -9.57 0.42 -13.81
CA TRP A 19 -9.34 1.14 -12.57
C TRP A 19 -9.41 2.64 -12.79
N GLN A 20 -10.21 3.29 -11.95
CA GLN A 20 -10.33 4.73 -11.87
C GLN A 20 -10.68 5.12 -10.43
N LEU A 21 -10.31 6.33 -10.04
CA LEU A 21 -10.74 6.94 -8.79
C LEU A 21 -12.26 7.22 -8.86
N LEU A 22 -12.96 6.85 -7.80
CA LEU A 22 -14.35 7.19 -7.52
C LEU A 22 -14.37 7.90 -6.17
N ASN A 23 -14.76 9.18 -6.15
CA ASN A 23 -14.74 10.02 -4.96
C ASN A 23 -13.36 10.02 -4.25
N GLY A 24 -12.27 10.12 -5.03
CA GLY A 24 -10.92 10.14 -4.49
C GLY A 24 -10.38 8.79 -4.03
N GLN A 25 -11.04 7.68 -4.33
CA GLN A 25 -10.58 6.34 -3.96
C GLN A 25 -10.67 5.35 -5.13
N CYS A 26 -9.69 4.47 -5.28
CA CYS A 26 -9.76 3.33 -6.19
C CYS A 26 -9.43 2.04 -5.40
N ASN A 27 -10.30 1.02 -5.50
CA ASN A 27 -10.06 -0.29 -4.91
C ASN A 27 -9.60 -1.25 -6.00
N LEU A 28 -8.38 -1.75 -5.86
CA LEU A 28 -7.77 -2.69 -6.79
C LEU A 28 -8.12 -4.09 -6.32
N VAL A 29 -8.70 -4.87 -7.22
CA VAL A 29 -9.06 -6.28 -6.99
C VAL A 29 -8.05 -7.13 -7.76
N GLY A 30 -7.49 -8.14 -7.09
CA GLY A 30 -6.56 -9.09 -7.69
C GLY A 30 -7.26 -10.07 -8.64
N GLU A 31 -6.47 -10.86 -9.35
CA GLU A 31 -6.99 -11.90 -10.26
C GLU A 31 -7.82 -12.97 -9.52
N ASP A 32 -7.56 -13.16 -8.23
CA ASP A 32 -8.30 -14.04 -7.32
C ASP A 32 -9.65 -13.46 -6.88
N GLY A 33 -10.03 -12.26 -7.35
CA GLY A 33 -11.23 -11.56 -6.95
C GLY A 33 -11.16 -10.94 -5.55
N MET A 34 -9.99 -11.02 -4.90
CA MET A 34 -9.79 -10.48 -3.55
C MET A 34 -9.26 -9.07 -3.60
N HIS A 35 -9.56 -8.29 -2.56
CA HIS A 35 -9.03 -6.95 -2.42
C HIS A 35 -7.50 -6.98 -2.34
N TYR A 36 -6.84 -6.28 -3.27
CA TYR A 36 -5.39 -6.27 -3.44
C TYR A 36 -4.74 -5.02 -2.86
N ALA A 37 -5.29 -3.85 -3.17
CA ALA A 37 -4.80 -2.57 -2.67
C ALA A 37 -5.89 -1.49 -2.75
N THR A 38 -5.81 -0.48 -1.91
CA THR A 38 -6.60 0.74 -2.05
C THR A 38 -5.70 1.92 -2.37
N ILE A 39 -6.13 2.77 -3.29
CA ILE A 39 -5.46 4.04 -3.60
C ILE A 39 -6.38 5.17 -3.20
N PHE A 40 -5.88 6.07 -2.36
CA PHE A 40 -6.56 7.30 -1.96
C PHE A 40 -5.85 8.51 -2.56
N ASN A 41 -6.62 9.39 -3.18
CA ASN A 41 -6.22 10.72 -3.58
C ASN A 41 -6.70 11.73 -2.52
N TYR A 42 -5.86 11.98 -1.52
CA TYR A 42 -6.11 13.05 -0.55
C TYR A 42 -5.71 14.41 -1.13
N GLU A 43 -6.11 15.49 -0.47
CA GLU A 43 -5.84 16.86 -0.91
C GLU A 43 -4.34 17.14 -1.14
N SER A 44 -3.45 16.64 -0.26
CA SER A 44 -2.02 16.96 -0.29
C SER A 44 -1.08 15.79 -0.61
N ARG A 45 -1.64 14.59 -0.86
CA ARG A 45 -0.87 13.37 -1.14
C ARG A 45 -1.70 12.27 -1.77
N MET A 46 -1.06 11.36 -2.47
CA MET A 46 -1.63 10.05 -2.82
C MET A 46 -1.19 9.03 -1.76
N VAL A 47 -2.07 8.10 -1.39
CA VAL A 47 -1.73 6.99 -0.48
C VAL A 47 -2.12 5.67 -1.13
N VAL A 48 -1.19 4.73 -1.20
CA VAL A 48 -1.44 3.34 -1.59
C VAL A 48 -1.42 2.47 -0.34
N MET A 49 -2.47 1.69 -0.13
CA MET A 49 -2.67 0.85 1.04
C MET A 49 -2.73 -0.62 0.62
N PHE A 50 -1.82 -1.43 1.13
CA PHE A 50 -1.81 -2.88 0.92
C PHE A 50 -2.27 -3.59 2.20
N PRO A 51 -3.41 -4.28 2.19
CA PRO A 51 -3.87 -5.05 3.33
C PRO A 51 -3.18 -6.42 3.41
N LEU A 52 -2.87 -6.85 4.63
CA LEU A 52 -2.51 -8.21 4.99
C LEU A 52 -3.60 -8.77 5.90
N SER A 53 -4.48 -9.58 5.31
CA SER A 53 -5.63 -10.14 6.03
C SER A 53 -5.17 -11.03 7.19
N PRO A 54 -5.95 -11.14 8.28
CA PRO A 54 -5.61 -12.00 9.41
C PRO A 54 -5.35 -13.46 9.02
N ALA A 55 -6.06 -13.96 7.99
CA ALA A 55 -5.88 -15.32 7.47
C ALA A 55 -4.51 -15.57 6.81
N LYS A 56 -3.79 -14.51 6.43
CA LYS A 56 -2.43 -14.58 5.86
C LYS A 56 -1.34 -14.24 6.88
N GLN A 57 -1.71 -13.98 8.14
CA GLN A 57 -0.77 -13.71 9.22
C GLN A 57 -0.38 -15.01 9.96
N PRO A 58 0.72 -15.00 10.73
CA PRO A 58 1.10 -16.13 11.55
C PRO A 58 0.05 -16.48 12.61
N GLU A 59 0.14 -17.69 13.17
CA GLU A 59 -0.65 -18.08 14.33
C GLU A 59 -0.37 -17.12 15.50
N GLY A 60 -1.42 -16.53 16.07
CA GLY A 60 -1.31 -15.47 17.07
C GLY A 60 -1.24 -14.04 16.52
N GLY A 61 -1.19 -13.86 15.20
CA GLY A 61 -1.17 -12.55 14.53
C GLY A 61 0.17 -11.83 14.63
N ILE A 62 0.23 -10.61 14.09
CA ILE A 62 1.43 -9.78 14.13
C ILE A 62 1.35 -8.81 15.32
N SER A 63 2.36 -8.82 16.18
CA SER A 63 2.42 -7.91 17.33
C SER A 63 2.44 -6.44 16.89
N PRO A 64 1.56 -5.57 17.42
CA PRO A 64 1.60 -4.13 17.17
C PRO A 64 2.95 -3.48 17.54
N SER A 65 3.64 -4.01 18.55
CA SER A 65 4.98 -3.49 18.93
C SER A 65 6.03 -3.72 17.85
N LYS A 66 5.92 -4.83 17.10
CA LYS A 66 6.81 -5.13 15.96
C LYS A 66 6.56 -4.14 14.82
N LEU A 67 5.30 -3.85 14.52
CA LEU A 67 4.92 -2.85 13.51
C LEU A 67 5.43 -1.45 13.89
N LEU A 68 5.30 -1.07 15.16
CA LEU A 68 5.78 0.22 15.67
C LEU A 68 7.31 0.33 15.61
N ALA A 69 8.02 -0.76 15.93
CA ALA A 69 9.48 -0.82 15.82
C ALA A 69 9.91 -0.59 14.36
N LEU A 70 9.29 -1.28 13.40
CA LEU A 70 9.58 -1.10 11.97
C LEU A 70 9.31 0.34 11.49
N ASN A 71 8.20 0.94 11.92
CA ASN A 71 7.88 2.33 11.60
C ASN A 71 8.90 3.34 12.16
N SER A 72 9.68 2.94 13.17
CA SER A 72 10.73 3.78 13.76
C SER A 72 12.05 3.71 12.98
N HIS A 73 12.13 2.87 11.95
CA HIS A 73 13.32 2.65 11.11
C HIS A 73 13.04 3.00 9.64
N PRO A 74 12.99 4.30 9.28
CA PRO A 74 12.73 4.74 7.91
C PRO A 74 13.82 4.30 6.91
N ASP A 75 15.02 3.95 7.39
CA ASP A 75 16.06 3.30 6.61
C ASP A 75 15.69 1.89 6.14
N VAL A 76 14.76 1.23 6.85
CA VAL A 76 14.24 -0.09 6.52
C VAL A 76 12.92 0.00 5.74
N VAL A 77 11.96 0.79 6.21
CA VAL A 77 10.62 0.87 5.60
C VAL A 77 10.52 1.93 4.49
N GLY A 78 11.54 2.76 4.29
CA GLY A 78 11.56 3.81 3.29
C GLY A 78 10.41 4.82 3.49
N ILE A 79 9.61 5.01 2.44
CA ILE A 79 8.41 5.87 2.47
C ILE A 79 7.15 5.14 2.98
N ALA A 80 7.29 3.88 3.37
CA ALA A 80 6.19 3.05 3.81
C ALA A 80 5.95 3.17 5.33
N SER A 81 4.74 2.83 5.76
CA SER A 81 4.41 2.73 7.18
C SER A 81 3.33 1.70 7.43
N PHE A 82 3.47 0.95 8.50
CA PHE A 82 2.47 0.00 8.98
C PHE A 82 1.40 0.68 9.83
N SER A 83 0.18 0.18 9.71
CA SER A 83 -0.97 0.56 10.53
C SER A 83 -1.90 -0.64 10.71
N LEU A 84 -2.92 -0.50 11.54
CA LEU A 84 -4.01 -1.47 11.66
C LEU A 84 -5.28 -0.88 11.04
N ALA A 85 -6.07 -1.72 10.37
CA ALA A 85 -7.40 -1.34 9.93
C ALA A 85 -8.36 -1.22 11.14
N ALA A 86 -9.60 -0.79 10.88
CA ALA A 86 -10.61 -0.57 11.91
C ALA A 86 -10.98 -1.83 12.73
N ASP A 87 -10.74 -3.02 12.16
CA ASP A 87 -10.93 -4.30 12.83
C ASP A 87 -9.82 -4.63 13.86
N ASN A 88 -8.78 -3.80 13.96
CA ASN A 88 -7.57 -4.02 14.76
C ASN A 88 -6.83 -5.33 14.47
N ALA A 89 -7.13 -6.00 13.36
CA ALA A 89 -6.59 -7.31 13.01
C ALA A 89 -5.91 -7.31 11.65
N THR A 90 -6.45 -6.55 10.68
CA THR A 90 -5.84 -6.41 9.36
C THR A 90 -4.67 -5.44 9.45
N VAL A 91 -3.46 -5.94 9.19
CA VAL A 91 -2.27 -5.10 9.05
C VAL A 91 -2.33 -4.41 7.69
N VAL A 92 -2.00 -3.12 7.64
CA VAL A 92 -1.98 -2.35 6.40
C VAL A 92 -0.63 -1.68 6.24
N LEU A 93 0.02 -1.91 5.10
CA LEU A 93 1.21 -1.18 4.68
C LEU A 93 0.81 -0.03 3.76
N ASN A 94 1.19 1.18 4.15
CA ASN A 94 0.83 2.41 3.46
C ASN A 94 2.06 3.02 2.80
N PHE A 95 1.92 3.48 1.56
CA PHE A 95 2.92 4.30 0.86
C PHE A 95 2.30 5.67 0.58
N ALA A 96 2.93 6.74 1.05
CA ALA A 96 2.42 8.10 0.86
C ALA A 96 3.32 8.89 -0.11
N LEU A 97 2.76 9.41 -1.19
CA LEU A 97 3.45 10.26 -2.15
C LEU A 97 2.89 11.68 -2.08
N PRO A 98 3.73 12.70 -1.85
CA PRO A 98 3.30 14.09 -1.95
C PRO A 98 2.94 14.43 -3.40
N ASP A 99 2.11 15.45 -3.58
CA ASP A 99 1.59 15.84 -4.90
C ASP A 99 2.70 16.13 -5.92
N ASP A 100 3.76 16.82 -5.49
CA ASP A 100 4.91 17.09 -6.34
C ASP A 100 5.55 15.80 -6.87
N SER A 101 5.60 14.73 -6.07
CA SER A 101 6.11 13.44 -6.53
C SER A 101 5.13 12.75 -7.49
N VAL A 102 3.82 12.84 -7.25
CA VAL A 102 2.80 12.29 -8.16
C VAL A 102 2.89 12.94 -9.54
N VAL A 103 3.15 14.24 -9.60
CA VAL A 103 3.22 15.00 -10.86
C VAL A 103 4.54 14.77 -11.60
N ASN A 104 5.66 14.63 -10.88
CA ASN A 104 7.00 14.67 -11.48
C ASN A 104 7.72 13.31 -11.51
N SER A 105 7.14 12.25 -10.96
CA SER A 105 7.77 10.92 -10.91
C SER A 105 7.07 9.93 -11.84
N ASP A 106 7.80 8.88 -12.22
CA ASP A 106 7.21 7.74 -12.92
C ASP A 106 6.43 6.87 -11.92
N LEU A 107 5.10 6.93 -12.01
CA LEU A 107 4.20 6.16 -11.14
C LEU A 107 4.31 4.65 -11.35
N ASN A 108 4.76 4.17 -12.52
CA ASN A 108 5.03 2.75 -12.73
C ASN A 108 6.29 2.31 -11.98
N VAL A 109 7.35 3.12 -11.99
CA VAL A 109 8.55 2.85 -11.18
C VAL A 109 8.21 2.85 -9.70
N PHE A 110 7.43 3.85 -9.24
CA PHE A 110 6.91 3.87 -7.88
C PHE A 110 6.15 2.58 -7.55
N TRP A 111 5.21 2.17 -8.41
CA TRP A 111 4.40 0.98 -8.21
C TRP A 111 5.26 -0.28 -8.06
N GLN A 112 6.21 -0.52 -8.97
CA GLN A 112 7.09 -1.69 -8.91
C GLN A 112 7.94 -1.71 -7.64
N ASN A 113 8.45 -0.55 -7.23
CA ASN A 113 9.21 -0.42 -5.98
C ASN A 113 8.31 -0.67 -4.75
N ALA A 114 7.09 -0.16 -4.76
CA ALA A 114 6.11 -0.39 -3.69
C ALA A 114 5.74 -1.87 -3.59
N LEU A 115 5.52 -2.55 -4.71
CA LEU A 115 5.24 -3.99 -4.73
C LEU A 115 6.42 -4.82 -4.20
N SER A 116 7.64 -4.46 -4.59
CA SER A 116 8.86 -5.14 -4.14
C SER A 116 9.06 -4.97 -2.64
N LEU A 117 8.93 -3.74 -2.14
CA LEU A 117 9.06 -3.45 -0.72
C LEU A 117 7.92 -4.07 0.11
N ARG A 118 6.69 -4.05 -0.42
CA ARG A 118 5.54 -4.71 0.22
C ARG A 118 5.82 -6.19 0.44
N SER A 119 6.27 -6.91 -0.58
CA SER A 119 6.57 -8.34 -0.46
C SER A 119 7.64 -8.57 0.60
N ALA A 120 8.77 -7.85 0.53
CA ALA A 120 9.86 -7.99 1.51
C ALA A 120 9.42 -7.69 2.94
N LEU A 121 8.67 -6.60 3.16
CA LEU A 121 8.21 -6.21 4.49
C LEU A 121 7.12 -7.16 5.03
N PHE A 122 6.25 -7.68 4.17
CA PHE A 122 5.28 -8.70 4.56
C PHE A 122 5.97 -10.00 4.95
N ASP A 123 6.96 -10.47 4.18
CA ASP A 123 7.74 -11.65 4.52
C ASP A 123 8.43 -11.48 5.89
N VAL A 124 9.05 -10.33 6.16
CA VAL A 124 9.70 -10.04 7.45
C VAL A 124 8.70 -10.11 8.63
N ILE A 125 7.48 -9.60 8.45
CA ILE A 125 6.50 -9.59 9.54
C ILE A 125 5.83 -10.95 9.75
N THR A 126 5.72 -11.78 8.70
CA THR A 126 5.11 -13.12 8.76
C THR A 126 6.10 -14.25 9.08
N GLU A 127 7.38 -14.13 8.74
CA GLU A 127 8.36 -15.22 8.99
C GLU A 127 8.88 -15.24 10.43
N SER A 128 8.93 -14.10 11.13
CA SER A 128 9.67 -14.01 12.41
C SER A 128 8.97 -14.62 13.65
N THR A 129 8.02 -15.53 13.48
CA THR A 129 7.40 -16.30 14.59
C THR A 129 7.92 -17.74 14.70
N ALA A 130 8.87 -18.17 13.87
CA ALA A 130 9.59 -19.43 14.05
C ALA A 130 10.83 -19.21 14.95
N GLY A 131 10.61 -19.02 16.24
CA GLY A 131 11.67 -18.88 17.26
C GLY A 131 11.23 -19.46 18.58
#